data_AF-E1QQV7-F1
#
_entry.id   AF-E1QQV7-F1
#
_cell.length_a   1.000
_cell.length_b   1.000
_cell.length_c   1.000
_cell.angle_alpha   90.00
_cell.angle_beta   90.00
_cell.angle_gamma   90.00
#
_symmetry.space_group_name_H-M   'P 1'
#
loop_
_entity.id
_entity.type
_entity.pdbx_description
1 polymer ?
#
loop_
_entity_poly.entity_id
_entity_poly.type
_entity_poly.pdbx_seq_one_letter_code
_entity_poly.pdbx_strand_id
1 'polypeptide(L)' 'MESVVGPVIDKALDAVMKKVESGKKLTTEDLVVLMLGMFRETNRRIDDLNRKVDTLFEAFNKRG' A
#
# COMPACT_ATOMS: atom_id res chain seq x y z
N MET A 1 9.16 -17.54 0.19
CA MET A 1 10.20 -16.49 0.16
C MET A 1 9.55 -15.24 0.74
N GLU A 2 9.94 -14.78 1.94
CA GLU A 2 9.39 -13.54 2.47
C GLU A 2 9.73 -12.39 1.52
N SER A 3 8.73 -11.57 1.18
CA SER A 3 8.92 -10.46 0.26
C SER A 3 9.76 -9.37 0.92
N VAL A 4 11.02 -9.28 0.52
CA VAL A 4 11.97 -8.25 0.98
C VAL A 4 11.55 -6.84 0.55
N VAL A 5 10.64 -6.73 -0.41
CA VAL A 5 10.22 -5.48 -1.04
C VAL A 5 9.39 -4.60 -0.10
N GLY A 6 8.54 -5.20 0.74
CA GLY A 6 7.69 -4.45 1.67
C GLY A 6 8.49 -3.61 2.67
N PRO A 7 9.36 -4.25 3.49
CA PRO A 7 10.18 -3.53 4.48
C PRO A 7 11.10 -2.47 3.87
N VAL A 8 11.60 -2.70 2.64
CA VAL A 8 12.44 -1.73 1.93
C VAL A 8 11.64 -0.49 1.53
N ILE A 9 10.42 -0.67 1.00
CA ILE A 9 9.52 0.45 0.65
C ILE A 9 9.12 1.22 1.92
N ASP A 10 8.83 0.53 3.02
CA ASP A 10 8.42 1.17 4.28
C ASP A 10 9.54 2.07 4.82
N LYS A 11 10.78 1.55 4.86
CA LYS A 11 11.94 2.35 5.28
C LYS A 11 12.23 3.53 4.35
N ALA A 12 12.02 3.36 3.04
CA ALA A 12 12.18 4.43 2.07
C ALA A 12 11.11 5.51 2.26
N LEU A 13 9.85 5.12 2.46
CA LEU A 13 8.74 6.03 2.77
C LEU A 13 9.02 6.82 4.04
N ASP A 14 9.47 6.18 5.12
CA ASP A 14 9.82 6.86 6.37
C ASP A 14 10.87 7.96 6.16
N ALA A 15 11.88 7.70 5.32
CA ALA A 15 12.90 8.68 4.99
C ALA A 15 12.32 9.88 4.20
N VAL A 16 11.42 9.61 3.25
CA VAL A 16 10.74 10.66 2.49
C VAL A 16 9.78 11.47 3.36
N MET A 17 9.03 10.82 4.25
CA MET A 17 8.10 11.48 5.17
C MET A 17 8.84 12.46 6.09
N LYS A 18 10.01 12.08 6.61
CA LYS A 18 10.85 13.01 7.39
C LYS A 18 11.30 14.22 6.57
N LYS A 19 11.59 14.05 5.28
CA LYS A 19 11.91 15.19 4.40
C LYS A 19 10.70 16.11 4.24
N VAL A 20 9.50 15.54 4.02
CA VAL A 20 8.24 16.27 3.93
C VAL A 20 7.95 17.07 5.20
N GLU A 21 8.03 16.43 6.37
CA GLU A 21 7.83 17.06 7.68
C GLU A 21 8.81 18.22 7.92
N SER A 22 10.05 18.07 7.47
CA SER A 22 11.07 19.11 7.56
C SER A 22 10.97 20.20 6.49
N GLY A 23 9.97 20.14 5.59
CA GLY A 23 9.79 21.11 4.50
C GLY A 23 10.90 21.09 3.44
N LYS A 24 11.69 20.01 3.37
CA LYS A 24 12.78 19.88 2.39
C LYS A 24 12.22 19.65 1.00
N LYS A 25 12.89 20.21 -0.01
CA LYS A 25 12.57 19.95 -1.41
C LYS A 25 12.76 18.46 -1.70
N LEU A 26 11.72 17.83 -2.23
CA LEU A 26 11.74 16.43 -2.64
C LEU A 26 12.50 16.28 -3.96
N THR A 27 13.28 15.20 -4.07
CA THR A 27 13.88 14.79 -5.34
C THR A 27 12.91 13.96 -6.17
N THR A 28 13.26 13.68 -7.42
CA THR A 28 12.45 12.80 -8.27
C THR A 28 12.31 11.39 -7.68
N GLU A 29 13.37 10.86 -7.06
CA GLU A 29 13.36 9.57 -6.37
C GLU A 29 12.39 9.57 -5.19
N ASP A 30 12.33 10.67 -4.41
CA ASP A 30 11.38 10.81 -3.31
C ASP A 30 9.94 10.74 -3.81
N LEU A 31 9.65 11.34 -4.97
CA LEU A 31 8.33 11.25 -5.61
C LEU A 31 8.00 9.83 -6.08
N VAL A 32 8.98 9.10 -6.63
CA VAL A 32 8.81 7.69 -7.01
C VAL A 32 8.49 6.82 -5.80
N VAL A 33 9.17 7.03 -4.67
CA VAL A 33 8.90 6.31 -3.42
C VAL A 33 7.46 6.60 -2.92
N LEU A 34 7.01 7.85 -2.98
CA LEU A 34 5.63 8.21 -2.63
C LEU A 34 4.61 7.51 -3.54
N MET A 35 4.86 7.48 -4.86
CA MET A 35 4.00 6.76 -5.80
C MET A 35 3.93 5.26 -5.49
N LEU A 36 5.07 4.63 -5.22
CA LEU A 36 5.12 3.21 -4.83
C LEU A 36 4.34 2.96 -3.53
N GLY A 37 4.43 3.87 -2.57
CA GLY A 37 3.61 3.82 -1.34
C GLY A 37 2.11 3.86 -1.62
N MET A 38 1.68 4.79 -2.47
CA MET A 38 0.27 4.91 -2.87
C MET A 38 -0.24 3.68 -3.63
N PHE A 39 0.55 3.12 -4.56
CA PHE A 39 0.19 1.90 -5.27
C PHE A 39 0.05 0.70 -4.32
N ARG A 40 0.98 0.54 -3.37
CA ARG A 40 0.92 -0.56 -2.41
C ARG A 40 -0.27 -0.44 -1.46
N GLU A 41 -0.62 0.76 -1.04
CA GLU A 41 -1.85 1.00 -0.26
C GLU A 41 -3.11 0.69 -1.08
N THR A 42 -3.13 1.09 -2.35
CA THR A 42 -4.23 0.78 -3.27
C THR A 42 -4.41 -0.73 -3.46
N ASN A 43 -3.31 -1.46 -3.67
CA ASN A 43 -3.34 -2.91 -3.81
C ASN A 43 -3.86 -3.60 -2.55
N ARG A 44 -3.43 -3.15 -1.35
CA ARG A 44 -3.96 -3.67 -0.08
C ARG A 44 -5.47 -3.48 0.03
N ARG A 45 -5.98 -2.30 -0.35
CA ARG A 45 -7.44 -2.04 -0.36
C ARG A 45 -8.19 -2.93 -1.35
N ILE A 46 -7.60 -3.20 -2.52
CA ILE A 46 -8.17 -4.13 -3.50
C ILE A 46 -8.24 -5.54 -2.92
N ASP A 47 -7.17 -6.02 -2.31
CA ASP A 47 -7.13 -7.36 -1.68
C ASP A 47 -8.19 -7.48 -0.56
N ASP A 48 -8.34 -6.45 0.27
CA ASP A 48 -9.36 -6.41 1.31
C ASP A 48 -10.79 -6.37 0.73
N LEU A 49 -11.00 -5.64 -0.37
CA LEU A 49 -12.28 -5.63 -1.08
C LEU A 49 -12.59 -6.99 -1.69
N ASN A 50 -11.62 -7.66 -2.30
CA ASN A 50 -11.78 -8.99 -2.86
C ASN A 50 -12.24 -9.98 -1.78
N ARG A 51 -11.57 -10.00 -0.61
CA ARG A 51 -11.98 -10.86 0.52
C ARG A 51 -13.40 -10.58 1.00
N LYS A 52 -13.80 -9.30 1.04
CA LYS A 52 -15.18 -8.92 1.41
C LYS A 52 -16.19 -9.41 0.37
N VAL A 53 -15.87 -9.28 -0.91
CA VAL A 53 -16.72 -9.79 -2.00
C VAL A 53 -16.87 -11.30 -1.89
N ASP A 54 -15.79 -12.05 -1.67
CA ASP A 54 -15.83 -13.50 -1.48
C ASP A 54 -16.73 -13.89 -0.30
N THR A 55 -16.57 -13.20 0.83
CA THR A 55 -17.39 -13.42 2.04
C THR A 55 -18.88 -13.17 1.78
N LEU A 56 -19.22 -12.11 1.05
CA LEU A 56 -20.60 -11.79 0.68
C LEU A 56 -21.18 -12.83 -0.27
N PHE A 57 -20.39 -13.29 -1.24
CA PHE A 57 -20.79 -14.32 -2.20
C PHE A 57 -21.07 -15.66 -1.50
N GLU A 58 -20.21 -16.07 -0.58
CA GLU A 58 -20.44 -17.25 0.25
C GLU A 58 -21.71 -17.13 1.11
N ALA A 59 -21.93 -15.97 1.73
CA ALA A 59 -23.13 -15.73 2.54
C ALA A 59 -24.42 -15.75 1.72
N PHE A 60 -24.38 -15.25 0.49
CA PHE A 60 -25.49 -15.30 -0.46
C PHE A 60 -25.79 -16.75 -0.87
N ASN A 61 -24.77 -17.50 -1.28
CA ASN A 61 -24.95 -18.91 -1.70
C ASN A 61 -25.46 -19.82 -0.57
N LYS A 62 -25.16 -19.52 0.69
CA LYS A 62 -25.69 -20.27 1.84
C LYS A 62 -27.18 -20.00 2.13
N ARG A 63 -27.75 -18.94 1.55
CA ARG A 63 -29.16 -18.54 1.73
C ARG A 63 -30.05 -18.94 0.54
N GLY A 64 -29.44 -19.28 -0.60
CA GLY A 64 -30.13 -19.71 -1.82
C GLY A 64 -30.33 -21.22 -1.92
#